data_AF-A0A4Q4D4X8-F1
#
_entry.id   AF-A0A4Q4D4X8-F1
#
_cell.length_a   1.000
_cell.length_b   1.000
_cell.length_c   1.000
_cell.angle_alpha   90.00
_cell.angle_beta   90.00
_cell.angle_gamma   90.00
#
_symmetry.space_group_name_H-M   'P 1'
#
loop_
_entity.id
_entity.type
_entity.pdbx_description
1 polymer ?
#
loop_
_entity_poly.entity_id
_entity_poly.type
_entity_poly.pdbx_seq_one_letter_code
_entity_poly.pdbx_strand_id
1 'polypeptide(L)'
;MTMGLLDGIGGFLTGSDRSAYGWMDVPGTTAIDLPAGEVSIYYCETGQRSDNGRRFEPPASLEVGLGPEGGQPVPIAPGRMPLSGEQPTQDGVYQFVKLGEIVVTTPGRWVVTATGGDGNRPHLRFGT
;
A
#
# COMPACT_ATOMS: atom_id res chain seq x y z
N MET A 1 15.24 21.18 -13.52
CA MET A 1 14.13 20.23 -13.76
C MET A 1 13.85 19.54 -12.44
N THR A 2 12.60 19.59 -12.01
CA THR A 2 12.15 19.36 -10.64
C THR A 2 12.03 17.86 -10.37
N MET A 3 13.12 17.20 -9.94
CA MET A 3 13.06 15.88 -9.30
C MET A 3 12.60 16.09 -7.86
N GLY A 4 11.29 16.26 -7.69
CA GLY A 4 10.66 16.54 -6.40
C GLY A 4 10.00 15.29 -5.83
N LEU A 5 10.37 14.94 -4.60
CA LEU A 5 9.67 14.06 -3.65
C LEU A 5 9.49 12.56 -3.97
N LEU A 6 9.33 12.14 -5.22
CA LEU A 6 8.97 10.74 -5.52
C LEU A 6 10.13 9.75 -5.36
N ASP A 7 11.37 10.19 -5.59
CA ASP A 7 12.57 9.36 -5.35
C ASP A 7 12.86 9.17 -3.84
N GLY A 8 12.33 10.03 -2.98
CA GLY A 8 12.57 10.01 -1.52
C GLY A 8 11.81 8.93 -0.76
N ILE A 9 10.68 8.44 -1.30
CA ILE A 9 9.98 7.25 -0.79
C ILE A 9 10.82 5.98 -1.10
N GLY A 10 11.74 6.08 -2.08
CA GLY A 10 12.76 5.09 -2.45
C GLY A 10 13.71 4.67 -1.33
N GLY A 11 13.79 5.41 -0.22
CA GLY A 11 14.75 5.17 0.86
C GLY A 11 14.31 4.22 1.97
N PHE A 12 13.01 3.93 2.14
CA PHE A 12 12.53 2.90 3.10
C PHE A 12 12.24 1.56 2.43
N LEU A 13 12.22 1.60 1.11
CA LEU A 13 12.52 0.48 0.24
C LEU A 13 13.94 -0.08 0.45
N THR A 14 14.81 0.52 1.27
CA THR A 14 16.19 0.00 1.51
C THR A 14 16.30 -0.95 2.71
N GLY A 15 15.23 -1.65 3.08
CA GLY A 15 15.44 -3.06 3.37
C GLY A 15 15.67 -3.71 2.01
N SER A 16 16.93 -3.91 1.62
CA SER A 16 17.41 -4.38 0.30
C SER A 16 16.77 -5.66 -0.24
N ASP A 17 15.80 -6.24 0.47
CA ASP A 17 15.17 -7.54 0.24
C ASP A 17 13.63 -7.48 0.03
N ARG A 18 12.99 -6.29 0.04
CA ARG A 18 11.53 -6.18 -0.18
C ARG A 18 11.18 -5.51 -1.51
N SER A 19 10.97 -6.35 -2.52
CA SER A 19 10.54 -5.94 -3.86
C SER A 19 9.16 -5.28 -3.80
N ALA A 20 9.07 -3.98 -4.13
CA ALA A 20 7.79 -3.35 -4.39
C ALA A 20 7.36 -3.64 -5.83
N TYR A 21 6.18 -4.23 -5.98
CA TYR A 21 5.59 -4.58 -7.28
C TYR A 21 4.82 -3.40 -7.89
N GLY A 22 4.38 -2.45 -7.07
CA GLY A 22 3.69 -1.26 -7.53
C GLY A 22 2.98 -0.51 -6.40
N TRP A 23 2.33 0.59 -6.79
CA TRP A 23 1.50 1.41 -5.91
C TRP A 23 0.29 1.97 -6.66
N MET A 24 -0.71 2.43 -5.91
CA MET A 24 -1.93 3.04 -6.45
C MET A 24 -2.44 4.13 -5.50
N ASP A 25 -2.79 5.30 -6.01
CA ASP A 25 -3.51 6.30 -5.23
C ASP A 25 -4.89 5.79 -4.79
N VAL A 26 -5.32 6.17 -3.60
CA VAL A 26 -6.66 5.89 -3.07
C VAL A 26 -7.45 7.21 -3.00
N PRO A 27 -8.73 7.23 -3.42
CA PRO A 27 -9.44 6.16 -4.12
C PRO A 27 -8.97 6.00 -5.57
N GLY A 28 -9.11 4.80 -6.14
CA GLY A 28 -8.63 4.56 -7.50
C GLY A 28 -8.85 3.14 -8.01
N THR A 29 -8.50 2.95 -9.28
CA THR A 29 -8.40 1.64 -9.93
C THR A 29 -7.15 1.63 -10.80
N THR A 30 -6.34 0.58 -10.68
CA THR A 30 -5.15 0.39 -11.51
C THR A 30 -4.92 -1.08 -11.81
N ALA A 31 -4.03 -1.35 -12.74
CA ALA A 31 -3.54 -2.70 -13.00
C ALA A 31 -2.04 -2.79 -12.66
N ILE A 32 -1.66 -3.82 -11.91
CA ILE A 32 -0.28 -4.11 -11.50
C ILE A 32 0.11 -5.52 -11.96
N ASP A 33 1.37 -5.68 -12.36
CA ASP A 33 1.91 -7.01 -12.68
C ASP A 33 2.45 -7.65 -11.40
N LEU A 34 1.87 -8.80 -11.01
CA LEU A 34 2.27 -9.53 -9.82
C LEU A 34 3.02 -10.83 -10.20
N PRO A 35 4.15 -11.13 -9.57
CA PRO A 35 4.81 -12.43 -9.70
C PRO A 35 4.04 -13.51 -8.94
N ALA A 36 4.37 -14.77 -9.21
CA ALA A 36 3.90 -15.86 -8.37
C ALA A 36 4.51 -15.77 -6.97
N GLY A 37 3.71 -16.04 -5.94
CA GLY A 37 4.13 -16.01 -4.54
C GLY A 37 3.24 -15.17 -3.64
N GLU A 38 3.71 -14.95 -2.42
CA GLU A 38 3.04 -14.11 -1.42
C GLU A 38 3.23 -12.63 -1.75
N VAL A 39 2.13 -11.89 -1.80
CA VAL A 39 2.13 -10.43 -2.00
C VAL A 39 1.41 -9.80 -0.82
N SER A 40 2.15 -9.03 -0.03
CA SER A 40 1.62 -8.19 1.03
C SER A 40 1.08 -6.88 0.47
N ILE A 41 -0.01 -6.42 1.07
CA ILE A 41 -0.74 -5.21 0.66
C ILE A 41 -0.77 -4.26 1.84
N TYR A 42 -0.31 -3.04 1.63
CA TYR A 42 -0.20 -2.01 2.64
C TYR A 42 -1.04 -0.80 2.24
N TYR A 43 -1.77 -0.23 3.19
CA TYR A 43 -2.30 1.12 3.10
C TYR A 43 -1.30 2.08 3.72
N CYS A 44 -1.06 3.19 3.03
CA CYS A 44 0.00 4.12 3.36
C CYS A 44 -0.50 5.57 3.22
N GLU A 45 -0.04 6.45 4.09
CA GLU A 45 -0.31 7.89 3.98
C GLU A 45 0.81 8.72 4.59
N THR A 46 0.79 10.02 4.31
CA THR A 46 1.72 10.97 4.93
C THR A 46 1.04 11.65 6.12
N GLY A 47 1.36 11.19 7.32
CA GLY A 47 0.95 11.81 8.58
C GLY A 47 1.82 13.00 8.99
N GLN A 48 1.42 13.68 10.06
CA GLN A 48 2.22 14.74 10.67
C GLN A 48 3.25 14.16 11.64
N ARG A 49 4.32 14.91 11.93
CA ARG A 49 5.32 14.49 12.94
C ARG A 49 4.73 14.29 14.33
N SER A 50 3.61 14.94 14.66
CA SER A 50 2.88 14.74 15.90
C SER A 50 2.21 13.37 16.02
N ASP A 51 2.04 12.65 14.91
CA ASP A 51 1.42 11.32 14.91
C ASP A 51 2.41 10.21 15.24
N ASN A 52 3.72 10.52 15.28
CA ASN A 52 4.79 9.58 15.61
C ASN A 52 4.56 8.92 16.99
N GLY A 53 4.52 7.59 17.02
CA GLY A 53 4.25 6.77 18.19
C GLY A 53 2.78 6.39 18.38
N ARG A 54 1.87 6.80 17.49
CA ARG A 54 0.47 6.36 17.50
C ARG A 54 0.32 5.08 16.68
N ARG A 55 -0.62 4.21 17.07
CA ARG A 55 -0.97 3.08 16.23
C ARG A 55 -1.71 3.61 15.00
N PHE A 56 -1.09 3.45 13.84
CA PHE A 56 -1.73 3.77 12.58
C PHE A 56 -2.73 2.68 12.20
N GLU A 57 -3.99 3.06 12.04
CA GLU A 57 -5.08 2.17 11.63
C GLU A 57 -5.64 2.69 10.29
N PRO A 58 -6.01 1.80 9.35
CA PRO A 58 -6.62 2.23 8.11
C PRO A 58 -7.98 2.89 8.40
N PRO A 59 -8.41 3.88 7.61
CA PRO A 59 -9.71 4.52 7.81
C PRO A 59 -10.82 3.49 7.63
N ALA A 60 -11.88 3.58 8.45
CA ALA A 60 -13.00 2.63 8.41
C ALA A 60 -13.78 2.66 7.08
N SER A 61 -13.63 3.73 6.29
CA SER A 61 -14.18 3.90 4.95
C SER A 61 -13.37 3.16 3.86
N LEU A 62 -12.19 2.62 4.19
CA LEU A 62 -11.32 1.98 3.21
C LEU A 62 -11.87 0.61 2.81
N GLU A 63 -12.23 0.49 1.53
CA GLU A 63 -12.54 -0.79 0.90
C GLU A 63 -11.53 -1.05 -0.21
N VAL A 64 -10.93 -2.24 -0.20
CA VAL A 64 -9.94 -2.64 -1.21
C VAL A 64 -10.38 -3.94 -1.85
N GLY A 65 -10.31 -4.01 -3.17
CA GLY A 65 -10.56 -5.22 -3.96
C GLY A 65 -9.39 -5.54 -4.87
N LEU A 66 -9.06 -6.83 -5.01
CA LEU A 66 -7.98 -7.30 -5.86
C LEU A 66 -8.39 -8.58 -6.59
N GLY A 67 -8.08 -8.65 -7.88
CA GLY A 67 -8.32 -9.86 -8.69
C GLY A 67 -7.50 -9.86 -9.98
N PRO A 68 -7.35 -11.01 -10.65
CA PRO A 68 -6.69 -11.09 -11.95
C PRO A 68 -7.47 -10.27 -12.98
N GLU A 69 -6.77 -9.69 -13.98
CA GLU A 69 -7.42 -8.95 -15.06
C GLU A 69 -8.42 -9.85 -15.81
N GLY A 70 -9.64 -9.35 -16.03
CA GLY A 70 -10.75 -10.12 -16.59
C GLY A 70 -11.51 -11.01 -15.58
N GLY A 71 -11.00 -11.15 -14.36
CA GLY A 71 -11.70 -11.75 -13.22
C GLY A 71 -12.44 -10.72 -12.38
N GLN A 72 -13.28 -11.18 -11.45
CA GLN A 72 -13.93 -10.31 -10.47
C GLN A 72 -12.97 -10.04 -9.29
N PRO A 73 -12.66 -8.77 -8.96
CA PRO A 73 -11.88 -8.43 -7.78
C PRO A 73 -12.56 -8.91 -6.50
N VAL A 74 -11.79 -9.51 -5.60
CA VAL A 74 -12.27 -9.98 -4.30
C VAL A 74 -11.90 -8.97 -3.22
N PRO A 75 -12.79 -8.67 -2.27
CA PRO A 75 -12.46 -7.79 -1.15
C PRO A 75 -11.29 -8.30 -0.32
N ILE A 76 -10.38 -7.40 0.04
CA ILE A 76 -9.30 -7.63 0.99
C ILE A 76 -9.74 -7.08 2.33
N ALA A 77 -9.96 -7.98 3.30
CA ALA A 77 -10.25 -7.57 4.66
C ALA A 77 -8.93 -7.26 5.40
N PRO A 78 -8.85 -6.12 6.12
CA PRO A 78 -7.75 -5.86 7.03
C PRO A 78 -7.53 -7.03 8.01
N GLY A 79 -6.30 -7.50 8.15
CA GLY A 79 -5.95 -8.58 9.07
C GLY A 79 -6.27 -8.20 10.53
N ARG A 80 -6.57 -9.20 11.38
CA ARG A 80 -6.95 -9.00 12.79
C ARG A 80 -5.85 -8.34 13.65
N MET A 81 -4.59 -8.43 13.21
CA MET A 81 -3.44 -7.76 13.80
C MET A 81 -2.62 -7.16 12.67
N PRO A 82 -2.96 -5.95 12.20
CA PRO A 82 -2.24 -5.37 11.09
C PRO A 82 -0.83 -4.99 11.56
N LEU A 83 0.18 -5.35 10.77
CA LEU A 83 1.52 -4.82 10.95
C LEU A 83 1.47 -3.33 10.58
N SER A 84 1.46 -2.46 11.59
CA SER A 84 1.53 -1.02 11.42
C SER A 84 2.94 -0.52 11.74
N GLY A 85 3.42 0.46 10.99
CA GLY A 85 4.69 1.10 11.27
C GLY A 85 4.70 2.54 10.78
N GLU A 86 5.71 3.25 11.22
CA GLU A 86 5.91 4.65 10.91
C GLU A 86 7.36 4.90 10.60
N GLN A 87 7.60 5.85 9.71
CA GLN A 87 8.94 6.24 9.34
C GLN A 87 9.00 7.75 9.13
N PRO A 88 9.92 8.46 9.81
CA PRO A 88 10.16 9.86 9.54
C PRO A 88 10.62 10.09 8.10
N THR A 89 10.04 11.10 7.45
CA THR A 89 10.47 11.59 6.13
C THR A 89 10.89 13.06 6.24
N GLN A 90 11.46 13.62 5.17
CA GLN A 90 11.86 15.02 5.13
C GLN A 90 10.68 15.96 5.45
N ASP A 91 9.49 15.63 4.94
CA ASP A 91 8.30 16.49 4.98
C ASP A 91 7.26 16.05 6.02
N GLY A 92 7.46 14.95 6.76
CA GLY A 92 6.46 14.43 7.70
C GLY A 92 6.80 13.07 8.29
N VAL A 93 5.77 12.25 8.50
CA VAL A 93 5.89 10.84 8.88
C VAL A 93 5.14 10.02 7.84
N TYR A 94 5.81 9.05 7.24
CA TYR A 94 5.17 8.06 6.40
C TYR A 94 4.63 6.95 7.30
N GLN A 95 3.32 6.74 7.25
CA GLN A 95 2.64 5.73 8.05
C GLN A 95 2.15 4.63 7.13
N PHE A 96 2.25 3.38 7.58
CA PHE A 96 1.79 2.24 6.81
C PHE A 96 1.17 1.18 7.69
N VAL A 97 0.22 0.44 7.12
CA VAL A 97 -0.50 -0.63 7.80
C VAL A 97 -0.76 -1.77 6.82
N LYS A 98 -0.33 -3.00 7.18
CA LYS A 98 -0.60 -4.20 6.37
C LYS A 98 -2.09 -4.50 6.43
N LEU A 99 -2.76 -4.38 5.29
CA LEU A 99 -4.16 -4.76 5.13
C LEU A 99 -4.27 -6.28 5.04
N GLY A 100 -3.42 -6.92 4.25
CA GLY A 100 -3.53 -8.35 4.05
C GLY A 100 -2.41 -8.90 3.21
N GLU A 101 -2.59 -10.15 2.82
CA GLU A 101 -1.69 -10.88 1.97
C GLU A 101 -2.51 -11.74 1.02
N ILE A 102 -2.04 -11.86 -0.21
CA ILE A 102 -2.58 -12.79 -1.19
C ILE A 102 -1.48 -13.72 -1.68
N VAL A 103 -1.88 -14.93 -2.09
CA VAL A 103 -0.99 -15.86 -2.78
C VAL A 103 -1.34 -15.84 -4.26
N VAL A 104 -0.43 -15.32 -5.07
CA VAL A 104 -0.55 -15.31 -6.52
C VAL A 104 -0.03 -16.66 -7.03
N THR A 105 -0.94 -17.51 -7.49
CA THR A 105 -0.58 -18.82 -8.05
C THR A 105 -0.16 -18.74 -9.52
N THR A 106 -0.75 -17.79 -10.27
CA THR A 106 -0.44 -17.53 -11.67
C THR A 106 0.02 -16.08 -11.81
N PRO A 107 1.28 -15.84 -12.22
CA PRO A 107 1.78 -14.48 -12.40
C PRO A 107 1.06 -13.79 -13.57
N GLY A 108 0.97 -12.47 -13.52
CA GLY A 108 0.36 -11.69 -14.58
C GLY A 108 -0.25 -10.39 -14.08
N ARG A 109 -1.18 -9.85 -14.86
CA ARG A 109 -1.81 -8.56 -14.61
C ARG A 109 -2.99 -8.71 -13.66
N TRP A 110 -2.99 -7.91 -12.60
CA TRP A 110 -4.02 -7.89 -11.56
C TRP A 110 -4.63 -6.50 -11.45
N VAL A 111 -5.95 -6.44 -11.35
CA VAL A 111 -6.71 -5.21 -11.17
C VAL A 111 -6.91 -4.97 -9.68
N VAL A 112 -6.48 -3.79 -9.25
CA VAL A 112 -6.66 -3.27 -7.90
C VAL A 112 -7.76 -2.21 -7.96
N THR A 113 -8.66 -2.26 -6.99
CA THR A 113 -9.66 -1.23 -6.74
C THR A 113 -9.57 -0.80 -5.29
N ALA A 114 -9.70 0.50 -5.04
CA ALA A 114 -9.81 1.02 -3.68
C ALA A 114 -10.77 2.20 -3.65
N THR A 115 -11.60 2.26 -2.60
CA THR A 115 -12.48 3.39 -2.33
C THR A 115 -12.27 3.90 -0.90
N GLY A 116 -12.81 5.08 -0.59
CA GLY A 116 -12.52 5.77 0.68
C GLY A 116 -11.11 6.37 0.68
N GLY A 117 -10.40 6.25 1.79
CA GLY A 117 -9.06 6.82 1.97
C GLY A 117 -9.14 8.32 2.24
N ASP A 118 -9.50 8.69 3.47
CA ASP A 118 -9.65 10.08 3.89
C ASP A 118 -8.33 10.71 4.38
N GLY A 119 -7.23 9.98 4.22
CA GLY A 119 -5.88 10.36 4.66
C GLY A 119 -5.22 11.41 3.77
N ASN A 120 -4.06 11.89 4.21
CA ASN A 120 -3.25 12.82 3.41
C ASN A 120 -2.35 12.04 2.43
N ARG A 121 -2.69 12.13 1.12
CA ARG A 121 -2.08 11.35 0.02
C ARG A 121 -2.12 9.83 0.28
N PRO A 122 -3.33 9.27 0.43
CA PRO A 122 -3.47 7.88 0.75
C PRO A 122 -3.20 7.04 -0.50
N HIS A 123 -2.47 5.95 -0.33
CA HIS A 123 -2.13 5.04 -1.42
C HIS A 123 -1.97 3.60 -0.93
N LEU A 124 -2.16 2.66 -1.84
CA LEU A 124 -1.84 1.25 -1.62
C LEU A 124 -0.44 0.94 -2.15
N ARG A 125 0.24 0.04 -1.47
CA ARG A 125 1.53 -0.51 -1.90
C ARG A 125 1.53 -2.03 -1.86
N PHE A 126 2.16 -2.63 -2.87
CA PHE A 126 2.24 -4.07 -3.08
C PHE A 126 3.70 -4.52 -3.04
N GLY A 127 4.02 -5.55 -2.26
CA GLY A 127 5.38 -6.07 -2.16
C GLY A 127 5.50 -7.29 -1.25
N THR A 128 6.71 -7.81 -1.08
CA THR A 128 7.03 -8.87 -0.10
C THR A 128 7.47 -8.31 1.25
#